data_AF-A0A832VY05-F1
#
_entry.id   AF-A0A832VY05-F1
#
_cell.length_a   1.000
_cell.length_b   1.000
_cell.length_c   1.000
_cell.angle_alpha   90.00
_cell.angle_beta   90.00
_cell.angle_gamma   90.00
#
_symmetry.space_group_name_H-M   'P 1'
#
loop_
_entity.id
_entity.type
_entity.pdbx_description
1 polymer ?
#
loop_
_entity_poly.entity_id
_entity_poly.type
_entity_poly.pdbx_seq_one_letter_code
_entity_poly.pdbx_strand_id
1 'polypeptide(L)'
;SSIEFSEELTKAATMYNEKKNVQIFDVLLDKILYQHLGRAMRNSRERDTIKLVGMDIDYYNIMSILRGKFWGLDENQIQDLIVTHTPSVPKELLGKLISADSVRSVFDELSSTRYREIIPQTEDSLEAVSTFEHAFEMAIYNSVNRSFTKMFSFATVIGITKLTTYEVRNIAAIAFAVEQRIDPQTTMSRLIVSQEE
;
A
#
# COMPACT_ATOMS: atom_id res chain seq x y z
N SER A 1 11.73 -19.60 23.96
CA SER A 1 11.86 -18.54 22.95
C SER A 1 10.57 -18.53 22.16
N SER A 2 9.70 -17.55 22.39
CA SER A 2 8.49 -17.37 21.57
C SER A 2 8.95 -16.95 20.18
N ILE A 3 8.52 -17.65 19.12
CA ILE A 3 8.75 -17.19 17.75
C ILE A 3 8.09 -15.80 17.64
N GLU A 4 8.90 -14.79 17.34
CA GLU A 4 8.41 -13.45 16.99
C GLU A 4 7.36 -13.67 15.87
N PHE A 5 6.14 -13.15 16.03
CA PHE A 5 5.01 -13.33 15.09
C PHE A 5 4.21 -14.65 15.17
N SER A 6 4.37 -15.47 16.22
CA SER A 6 3.60 -16.72 16.37
C SER A 6 2.07 -16.53 16.38
N GLU A 7 1.57 -15.43 16.95
CA GLU A 7 0.14 -15.11 16.99
C GLU A 7 -0.38 -14.74 15.60
N GLU A 8 0.32 -13.85 14.90
CA GLU A 8 0.06 -13.43 13.53
C GLU A 8 0.03 -14.62 12.56
N LEU A 9 1.02 -15.51 12.65
CA LEU A 9 1.10 -16.72 11.81
C LEU A 9 -0.07 -17.67 12.05
N THR A 10 -0.50 -17.82 13.31
CA THR A 10 -1.66 -18.67 13.66
C THR A 10 -2.95 -18.09 13.05
N LYS A 11 -3.14 -16.77 13.13
CA LYS A 11 -4.31 -16.09 12.52
C LYS A 11 -4.32 -16.24 11.00
N ALA A 12 -3.17 -16.06 10.33
CA ALA A 12 -3.07 -16.26 8.88
C ALA A 12 -3.34 -17.72 8.48
N ALA A 13 -2.86 -18.70 9.24
CA ALA A 13 -3.14 -20.11 8.98
C ALA A 13 -4.65 -20.43 9.08
N THR A 14 -5.35 -19.85 10.05
CA THR A 14 -6.81 -19.98 10.17
C THR A 14 -7.53 -19.37 8.96
N MET A 15 -7.21 -18.13 8.60
CA MET A 15 -7.81 -17.47 7.43
C MET A 15 -7.50 -18.21 6.12
N TYR A 16 -6.29 -18.74 5.97
CA TYR A 16 -5.92 -19.57 4.82
C TYR A 16 -6.75 -20.87 4.78
N ASN A 17 -7.00 -21.51 5.92
CA ASN A 17 -7.80 -22.72 5.95
C ASN A 17 -9.24 -22.50 5.50
N GLU A 18 -9.82 -21.33 5.81
CA GLU A 18 -11.18 -20.94 5.41
C GLU A 18 -11.27 -20.51 3.94
N LYS A 19 -10.36 -19.63 3.50
CA LYS A 19 -10.44 -18.97 2.19
C LYS A 19 -9.62 -19.65 1.09
N LYS A 20 -8.68 -20.52 1.45
CA LYS A 20 -7.71 -21.18 0.55
C LYS A 20 -6.93 -20.22 -0.35
N ASN A 21 -6.72 -18.99 0.13
CA ASN A 21 -5.97 -17.95 -0.59
C ASN A 21 -4.56 -17.77 0.01
N VAL A 22 -3.53 -18.08 -0.76
CA VAL A 22 -2.12 -17.95 -0.32
C VAL A 22 -1.70 -16.48 -0.08
N GLN A 23 -2.36 -15.51 -0.73
CA GLN A 23 -2.08 -14.08 -0.60
C GLN A 23 -2.30 -13.55 0.83
N ILE A 24 -3.00 -14.31 1.66
CA ILE A 24 -3.18 -14.01 3.09
C ILE A 24 -1.84 -13.93 3.82
N PHE A 25 -0.86 -14.75 3.43
CA PHE A 25 0.48 -14.72 4.04
C PHE A 25 1.25 -13.46 3.63
N ASP A 26 1.11 -13.00 2.40
CA ASP A 26 1.73 -11.75 1.95
C ASP A 26 1.19 -10.56 2.75
N VAL A 27 -0.14 -10.49 2.91
CA VAL A 27 -0.79 -9.45 3.72
C VAL A 27 -0.34 -9.50 5.18
N LEU A 28 -0.07 -10.70 5.72
CA LEU A 28 0.45 -10.85 7.07
C LEU A 28 1.87 -10.27 7.21
N LEU A 29 2.76 -10.62 6.28
CA LEU A 29 4.14 -10.13 6.29
C LEU A 29 4.17 -8.61 6.12
N ASP A 30 3.35 -8.09 5.20
CA ASP A 30 3.14 -6.66 5.04
C ASP A 30 2.63 -6.04 6.35
N LYS A 31 1.62 -6.63 6.99
CA LYS A 31 1.10 -6.15 8.27
C LYS A 31 2.21 -5.98 9.31
N ILE A 32 3.04 -7.00 9.48
CA ILE A 32 4.15 -6.97 10.44
C ILE A 32 5.10 -5.80 10.10
N LEU A 33 5.50 -5.68 8.84
CA LEU A 33 6.35 -4.58 8.38
C LEU A 33 5.72 -3.21 8.68
N TYR A 34 4.47 -3.00 8.29
CA TYR A 34 3.77 -1.72 8.45
C TYR A 34 3.41 -1.41 9.91
N GLN A 35 3.23 -2.42 10.77
CA GLN A 35 3.10 -2.23 12.21
C GLN A 35 4.38 -1.66 12.81
N HIS A 36 5.54 -2.22 12.45
CA HIS A 36 6.83 -1.73 12.91
C HIS A 36 7.12 -0.33 12.35
N LEU A 37 6.84 -0.10 11.06
CA LEU A 37 6.98 1.20 10.42
C LEU A 37 6.09 2.27 11.08
N GLY A 38 4.84 1.92 11.38
CA GLY A 38 3.91 2.79 12.10
C GLY A 38 4.35 3.13 13.52
N ARG A 39 4.93 2.17 14.26
CA ARG A 39 5.53 2.42 15.57
C ARG A 39 6.73 3.37 15.46
N ALA A 40 7.61 3.16 14.49
CA ALA A 40 8.76 4.03 14.24
C ALA A 40 8.33 5.45 13.87
N MET A 41 7.32 5.59 13.00
CA MET A 41 6.77 6.88 12.60
C MET A 41 6.24 7.68 13.80
N ARG A 42 5.47 7.05 14.70
CA ARG A 42 4.93 7.73 15.90
C ARG A 42 6.01 8.24 16.84
N ASN A 43 7.18 7.62 16.84
CA ASN A 43 8.33 8.03 17.64
C ASN A 43 9.19 9.11 16.93
N SER A 44 8.98 9.34 15.64
CA SER A 44 9.67 10.37 14.88
C SER A 44 9.12 11.75 15.22
N ARG A 45 10.00 12.75 15.25
CA ARG A 45 9.63 14.17 15.39
C ARG A 45 9.79 14.95 14.08
N GLU A 46 10.34 14.32 13.05
CA GLU A 46 10.63 14.97 11.78
C GLU A 46 9.40 14.91 10.88
N ARG A 47 8.82 16.09 10.61
CA ARG A 47 7.59 16.24 9.81
C ARG A 47 7.71 15.63 8.42
N ASP A 48 8.86 15.79 7.77
CA ASP A 48 9.07 15.32 6.40
C ASP A 48 9.09 13.77 6.36
N THR A 49 9.73 13.14 7.37
CA THR A 49 9.71 11.68 7.57
C THR A 49 8.29 11.18 7.87
N ILE A 50 7.56 11.84 8.77
CA ILE A 50 6.17 11.46 9.11
C ILE A 50 5.27 11.56 7.87
N LYS A 51 5.43 12.60 7.05
CA LYS A 51 4.66 12.76 5.82
C LYS A 51 4.95 11.66 4.80
N LEU A 52 6.23 11.32 4.62
CA LEU A 52 6.67 10.31 3.65
C LEU A 52 6.21 8.91 4.05
N VAL A 53 6.46 8.53 5.30
CA VAL A 53 6.10 7.22 5.86
C VAL A 53 4.59 7.11 6.09
N GLY A 54 3.93 8.20 6.46
CA GLY A 54 2.47 8.23 6.62
C GLY A 54 1.75 7.85 5.34
N MET A 55 2.24 8.29 4.18
CA MET A 55 1.65 7.90 2.90
C MET A 55 1.75 6.39 2.63
N ASP A 56 2.82 5.73 3.10
CA ASP A 56 2.98 4.28 2.97
C ASP A 56 2.01 3.52 3.89
N ILE A 57 1.77 4.05 5.10
CA ILE A 57 0.79 3.49 6.03
C ILE A 57 -0.63 3.66 5.50
N ASP A 58 -0.94 4.82 4.91
CA ASP A 58 -2.22 5.08 4.26
C ASP A 58 -2.43 4.10 3.10
N TYR A 59 -1.42 3.91 2.25
CA TYR A 59 -1.42 2.91 1.18
C TYR A 59 -1.74 1.51 1.71
N TYR A 60 -0.98 1.04 2.70
CA TYR A 60 -1.18 -0.29 3.26
C TYR A 60 -2.59 -0.48 3.82
N ASN A 61 -3.08 0.46 4.64
CA ASN A 61 -4.39 0.34 5.27
C ASN A 61 -5.51 0.34 4.20
N ILE A 62 -5.46 1.28 3.25
CA ILE A 62 -6.49 1.38 2.20
C ILE A 62 -6.47 0.11 1.32
N MET A 63 -5.28 -0.35 0.90
CA MET A 63 -5.16 -1.57 0.11
C MET A 63 -5.61 -2.82 0.87
N SER A 64 -5.35 -2.89 2.17
CA SER A 64 -5.82 -3.99 3.02
C SER A 64 -7.35 -4.03 3.10
N ILE A 65 -8.00 -2.86 3.19
CA ILE A 65 -9.47 -2.75 3.16
C ILE A 65 -10.01 -3.17 1.79
N LEU A 66 -9.47 -2.62 0.70
CA LEU A 66 -9.90 -2.96 -0.66
C LEU A 66 -9.78 -4.45 -0.95
N ARG A 67 -8.62 -5.06 -0.62
CA ARG A 67 -8.38 -6.50 -0.79
C ARG A 67 -9.31 -7.32 0.13
N GLY A 68 -9.50 -6.89 1.37
CA GLY A 68 -10.43 -7.53 2.30
C GLY A 68 -11.86 -7.56 1.78
N LYS A 69 -12.35 -6.43 1.23
CA LYS A 69 -13.67 -6.36 0.58
C LYS A 69 -13.75 -7.24 -0.66
N PHE A 70 -12.69 -7.25 -1.48
CA PHE A 70 -12.62 -8.12 -2.65
C PHE A 70 -12.64 -9.63 -2.29
N TRP A 71 -12.02 -10.03 -1.17
CA TRP A 71 -12.04 -11.41 -0.68
C TRP A 71 -13.27 -11.78 0.17
N GLY A 72 -14.20 -10.84 0.35
CA GLY A 72 -15.39 -11.02 1.19
C GLY A 72 -15.03 -11.35 2.64
N LEU A 73 -14.04 -10.62 3.20
CA LEU A 73 -13.74 -10.65 4.63
C LEU A 73 -14.79 -9.83 5.40
N ASP A 74 -15.12 -10.28 6.61
CA ASP A 74 -15.99 -9.50 7.50
C ASP A 74 -15.25 -8.30 8.11
N GLU A 75 -16.00 -7.39 8.74
CA GLU A 75 -15.43 -6.16 9.32
C GLU A 75 -14.38 -6.43 10.39
N ASN A 76 -14.54 -7.48 11.21
CA ASN A 76 -13.58 -7.81 12.26
C ASN A 76 -12.29 -8.35 11.63
N GLN A 77 -12.40 -9.21 10.61
CA GLN A 77 -11.25 -9.71 9.85
C GLN A 77 -10.48 -8.57 9.18
N ILE A 78 -11.18 -7.60 8.56
CA ILE A 78 -10.54 -6.43 7.95
C ILE A 78 -9.91 -5.54 9.02
N GLN A 79 -10.61 -5.28 10.13
CA GLN A 79 -10.11 -4.49 11.25
C GLN A 79 -8.82 -5.06 11.84
N ASP A 80 -8.69 -6.39 11.87
CA ASP A 80 -7.48 -7.08 12.28
C ASP A 80 -6.30 -6.86 11.33
N LEU A 81 -6.52 -6.52 10.06
CA LEU A 81 -5.42 -6.22 9.12
C LEU A 81 -4.86 -4.81 9.32
N ILE A 82 -5.66 -3.88 9.84
CA ILE A 82 -5.29 -2.47 9.94
C ILE A 82 -4.17 -2.24 10.94
N VAL A 83 -3.26 -1.31 10.60
CA VAL A 83 -2.19 -0.86 11.48
C VAL A 83 -2.52 0.48 12.13
N THR A 84 -1.54 1.36 12.30
CA THR A 84 -1.81 2.71 12.80
C THR A 84 -2.54 3.57 11.78
N HIS A 85 -3.32 4.53 12.27
CA HIS A 85 -3.85 5.61 11.44
C HIS A 85 -2.80 6.72 11.26
N THR A 86 -3.08 7.62 10.31
CA THR A 86 -2.28 8.82 10.05
C THR A 86 -3.17 10.06 10.11
N PRO A 87 -2.61 11.27 10.09
CA PRO A 87 -3.41 12.49 9.93
C PRO A 87 -4.17 12.58 8.61
N SER A 88 -3.70 11.93 7.53
CA SER A 88 -4.39 11.95 6.23
C SER A 88 -5.59 11.01 6.21
N VAL A 89 -5.48 9.87 6.92
CA VAL A 89 -6.52 8.86 7.04
C VAL A 89 -6.75 8.61 8.54
N PRO A 90 -7.57 9.44 9.20
CA PRO A 90 -7.82 9.34 10.64
C PRO A 90 -8.62 8.09 10.97
N LYS A 91 -8.65 7.72 12.26
CA LYS A 91 -9.30 6.49 12.74
C LYS A 91 -10.78 6.44 12.35
N GLU A 92 -11.47 7.58 12.39
CA GLU A 92 -12.89 7.69 12.04
C GLU A 92 -13.11 7.37 10.56
N LEU A 93 -12.22 7.83 9.68
CA LEU A 93 -12.27 7.51 8.26
C LEU A 93 -11.97 6.02 8.02
N LEU A 94 -10.95 5.46 8.68
CA LEU A 94 -10.68 4.01 8.60
C LEU A 94 -11.91 3.18 9.00
N GLY A 95 -12.61 3.58 10.06
CA GLY A 95 -13.86 2.93 10.47
C GLY A 95 -14.91 2.95 9.36
N LYS A 96 -15.12 4.10 8.71
CA LYS A 96 -16.05 4.20 7.57
C LYS A 96 -15.64 3.32 6.38
N LEU A 97 -14.35 3.29 6.05
CA LEU A 97 -13.83 2.46 4.96
C LEU A 97 -14.01 0.95 5.28
N ILE A 98 -13.83 0.54 6.53
CA ILE A 98 -14.05 -0.84 6.97
C ILE A 98 -15.53 -1.22 6.90
N SER A 99 -16.43 -0.32 7.33
CA SER A 99 -17.88 -0.57 7.30
C SER A 99 -18.52 -0.37 5.92
N ALA A 100 -17.76 0.04 4.90
CA ALA A 100 -18.27 0.18 3.55
C ALA A 100 -18.66 -1.20 2.95
N ASP A 101 -19.81 -1.28 2.28
CA ASP A 101 -20.35 -2.57 1.80
C ASP A 101 -19.62 -3.16 0.59
N SER A 102 -18.89 -2.34 -0.16
CA SER A 102 -18.25 -2.74 -1.42
C SER A 102 -16.98 -1.95 -1.72
N VAL A 103 -16.17 -2.45 -2.65
CA VAL A 103 -15.00 -1.74 -3.20
C VAL A 103 -15.39 -0.33 -3.71
N ARG A 104 -16.55 -0.22 -4.37
CA ARG A 104 -17.06 1.07 -4.87
C ARG A 104 -17.36 2.05 -3.73
N SER A 105 -18.03 1.56 -2.68
CA SER A 105 -18.34 2.37 -1.50
C SER A 105 -17.07 2.85 -0.76
N VAL A 106 -15.99 2.04 -0.77
CA VAL A 106 -14.68 2.48 -0.25
C VAL A 106 -14.14 3.66 -1.08
N PHE A 107 -14.22 3.59 -2.40
CA PHE A 107 -13.80 4.71 -3.26
C PHE A 107 -14.67 5.96 -3.07
N ASP A 108 -15.98 5.80 -2.88
CA ASP A 108 -16.88 6.92 -2.60
C ASP A 108 -16.46 7.67 -1.33
N GLU A 109 -16.11 6.96 -0.26
CA GLU A 109 -15.58 7.56 0.98
C GLU A 109 -14.21 8.25 0.75
N LEU A 110 -13.33 7.64 -0.05
CA LEU A 110 -12.02 8.20 -0.40
C LEU A 110 -12.11 9.46 -1.27
N SER A 111 -13.22 9.69 -1.97
CA SER A 111 -13.42 10.87 -2.82
C SER A 111 -13.38 12.19 -2.03
N SER A 112 -13.65 12.12 -0.72
CA SER A 112 -13.59 13.25 0.20
C SER A 112 -12.17 13.57 0.70
N THR A 113 -11.18 12.75 0.31
CA THR A 113 -9.81 12.78 0.85
C THR A 113 -8.81 13.36 -0.16
N ARG A 114 -7.56 13.44 0.25
CA ARG A 114 -6.44 13.79 -0.65
C ARG A 114 -6.18 12.75 -1.75
N TYR A 115 -6.80 11.57 -1.70
CA TYR A 115 -6.63 10.49 -2.68
C TYR A 115 -7.68 10.52 -3.80
N ARG A 116 -8.58 11.50 -3.81
CA ARG A 116 -9.64 11.61 -4.82
C ARG A 116 -9.15 11.55 -6.28
N GLU A 117 -7.96 12.09 -6.54
CA GLU A 117 -7.42 12.25 -7.90
C GLU A 117 -6.85 10.95 -8.46
N ILE A 118 -6.61 9.95 -7.60
CA ILE A 118 -6.11 8.63 -8.00
C ILE A 118 -7.21 7.56 -8.00
N ILE A 119 -8.46 7.95 -7.76
CA ILE A 119 -9.59 7.01 -7.79
C ILE A 119 -9.89 6.61 -9.25
N PRO A 120 -9.91 5.29 -9.55
CA PRO A 120 -10.19 4.78 -10.88
C PRO A 120 -11.64 5.05 -11.28
N GLN A 121 -11.87 5.18 -12.59
CA GLN A 121 -13.21 5.41 -13.16
C GLN A 121 -13.85 4.15 -13.76
N THR A 122 -13.24 2.98 -13.55
CA THR A 122 -13.76 1.69 -14.04
C THR A 122 -14.81 1.11 -13.09
N GLU A 123 -15.78 0.38 -13.66
CA GLU A 123 -16.83 -0.31 -12.90
C GLU A 123 -16.37 -1.68 -12.39
N ASP A 124 -15.37 -2.29 -13.04
CA ASP A 124 -14.85 -3.59 -12.64
C ASP A 124 -14.02 -3.46 -11.36
N SER A 125 -14.38 -4.20 -10.32
CA SER A 125 -13.73 -4.07 -9.01
C SER A 125 -12.28 -4.55 -9.02
N LEU A 126 -11.93 -5.54 -9.84
CA LEU A 126 -10.56 -6.07 -9.90
C LEU A 126 -9.65 -5.06 -10.62
N GLU A 127 -10.09 -4.56 -11.77
CA GLU A 127 -9.41 -3.52 -12.53
C GLU A 127 -9.29 -2.23 -11.72
N ALA A 128 -10.35 -1.85 -10.99
CA ALA A 128 -10.35 -0.67 -10.14
C ALA A 128 -9.27 -0.79 -9.05
N VAL A 129 -9.23 -1.91 -8.31
CA VAL A 129 -8.21 -2.13 -7.27
C VAL A 129 -6.80 -2.09 -7.86
N SER A 130 -6.57 -2.75 -9.00
CA SER A 130 -5.25 -2.76 -9.65
C SER A 130 -4.83 -1.38 -10.17
N THR A 131 -5.75 -0.62 -10.76
CA THR A 131 -5.49 0.72 -11.28
C THR A 131 -5.21 1.69 -10.13
N PHE A 132 -5.99 1.61 -9.06
CA PHE A 132 -5.77 2.39 -7.86
C PHE A 132 -4.43 2.08 -7.21
N GLU A 133 -4.06 0.79 -7.10
CA GLU A 133 -2.77 0.35 -6.55
C GLU A 133 -1.60 1.00 -7.30
N HIS A 134 -1.61 0.91 -8.63
CA HIS A 134 -0.58 1.52 -9.47
C HIS A 134 -0.55 3.05 -9.35
N ALA A 135 -1.72 3.70 -9.38
CA ALA A 135 -1.80 5.16 -9.23
C ALA A 135 -1.32 5.64 -7.85
N PHE A 136 -1.56 4.86 -6.80
CA PHE A 136 -1.06 5.16 -5.46
C PHE A 136 0.46 4.95 -5.37
N GLU A 137 1.01 3.86 -5.92
CA GLU A 137 2.47 3.66 -6.01
C GLU A 137 3.15 4.83 -6.73
N MET A 138 2.58 5.29 -7.85
CA MET A 138 3.04 6.48 -8.57
C MET A 138 2.95 7.75 -7.72
N ALA A 139 1.87 7.92 -6.95
CA ALA A 139 1.72 9.05 -6.05
C ALA A 139 2.77 9.04 -4.92
N ILE A 140 3.12 7.86 -4.39
CA ILE A 140 4.21 7.67 -3.42
C ILE A 140 5.54 8.05 -4.06
N TYR A 141 5.84 7.51 -5.24
CA TYR A 141 7.06 7.80 -6.00
C TYR A 141 7.23 9.31 -6.24
N ASN A 142 6.17 9.98 -6.70
CA ASN A 142 6.16 11.43 -6.90
C ASN A 142 6.28 12.22 -5.59
N SER A 143 5.75 11.70 -4.47
CA SER A 143 5.95 12.31 -3.15
C SER A 143 7.39 12.16 -2.67
N VAL A 144 8.04 11.03 -2.94
CA VAL A 144 9.44 10.77 -2.61
C VAL A 144 10.35 11.71 -3.40
N ASN A 145 10.17 11.84 -4.72
CA ASN A 145 10.95 12.77 -5.55
C ASN A 145 10.84 14.22 -5.06
N ARG A 146 9.66 14.63 -4.61
CA ARG A 146 9.43 15.97 -4.02
C ARG A 146 9.97 16.13 -2.60
N SER A 147 10.41 15.07 -1.93
CA SER A 147 10.92 15.14 -0.56
C SER A 147 12.39 15.58 -0.46
N PHE A 148 13.13 15.61 -1.59
CA PHE A 148 14.53 16.02 -1.67
C PHE A 148 14.73 17.55 -1.57
N THR A 149 14.11 18.18 -0.57
CA THR A 149 14.14 19.63 -0.36
C THR A 149 15.25 20.09 0.58
N LYS A 150 15.80 19.18 1.39
CA LYS A 150 16.87 19.47 2.37
C LYS A 150 17.97 18.42 2.25
N MET A 151 19.22 18.85 2.14
CA MET A 151 20.36 17.94 2.23
C MET A 151 20.46 17.34 3.65
N PHE A 152 20.79 16.05 3.74
CA PHE A 152 21.08 15.33 4.98
C PHE A 152 19.91 15.14 5.98
N SER A 153 18.66 15.12 5.50
CA SER A 153 17.51 14.74 6.32
C SER A 153 17.30 13.22 6.36
N PHE A 154 16.69 12.67 7.42
CA PHE A 154 16.38 11.24 7.46
C PHE A 154 15.32 10.88 6.41
N ALA A 155 14.42 11.82 6.10
CA ALA A 155 13.50 11.70 4.97
C ALA A 155 14.24 11.50 3.62
N THR A 156 15.41 12.12 3.43
CA THR A 156 16.25 11.92 2.23
C THR A 156 16.78 10.49 2.17
N VAL A 157 17.25 9.95 3.29
CA VAL A 157 17.75 8.55 3.36
C VAL A 157 16.63 7.55 3.03
N ILE A 158 15.43 7.77 3.59
CA ILE A 158 14.25 6.97 3.26
C ILE A 158 13.91 7.13 1.77
N GLY A 159 13.93 8.36 1.26
CA GLY A 159 13.65 8.65 -0.14
C GLY A 159 14.59 7.92 -1.10
N ILE A 160 15.91 7.98 -0.86
CA ILE A 160 16.92 7.25 -1.65
C ILE A 160 16.63 5.75 -1.61
N THR A 161 16.42 5.19 -0.41
CA THR A 161 16.11 3.76 -0.25
C THR A 161 14.90 3.33 -1.09
N LYS A 162 13.85 4.14 -1.09
CA LYS A 162 12.63 3.85 -1.86
C LYS A 162 12.85 3.98 -3.36
N LEU A 163 13.52 5.04 -3.83
CA LEU A 163 13.82 5.22 -5.25
C LEU A 163 14.70 4.10 -5.80
N THR A 164 15.74 3.70 -5.07
CA THR A 164 16.58 2.55 -5.44
C THR A 164 15.77 1.25 -5.43
N THR A 165 14.81 1.08 -4.52
CA THR A 165 13.92 -0.09 -4.55
C THR A 165 13.06 -0.11 -5.82
N TYR A 166 12.49 1.02 -6.24
CA TYR A 166 11.76 1.10 -7.51
C TYR A 166 12.66 0.85 -8.72
N GLU A 167 13.89 1.39 -8.72
CA GLU A 167 14.87 1.15 -9.78
C GLU A 167 15.18 -0.34 -9.94
N VAL A 168 15.51 -1.03 -8.84
CA VAL A 168 15.79 -2.48 -8.86
C VAL A 168 14.57 -3.27 -9.30
N ARG A 169 13.37 -2.93 -8.81
CA ARG A 169 12.10 -3.57 -9.23
C ARG A 169 11.87 -3.40 -10.74
N ASN A 170 12.05 -2.19 -11.26
CA ASN A 170 11.84 -1.90 -12.68
C ASN A 170 12.85 -2.64 -13.56
N ILE A 171 14.14 -2.66 -13.20
CA ILE A 171 15.18 -3.38 -13.95
C ILE A 171 14.88 -4.88 -13.96
N ALA A 172 14.50 -5.46 -12.81
CA ALA A 172 14.11 -6.86 -12.73
C ALA A 172 12.87 -7.17 -13.60
N ALA A 173 11.86 -6.30 -13.58
CA ALA A 173 10.66 -6.44 -14.41
C ALA A 173 10.98 -6.37 -15.91
N ILE A 174 11.85 -5.45 -16.32
CA ILE A 174 12.32 -5.34 -17.71
C ILE A 174 13.10 -6.60 -18.10
N ALA A 175 14.03 -7.06 -17.27
CA ALA A 175 14.82 -8.26 -17.55
C ALA A 175 13.93 -9.50 -17.74
N PHE A 176 12.97 -9.70 -16.84
CA PHE A 176 11.98 -10.77 -16.95
C PHE A 176 11.12 -10.64 -18.21
N ALA A 177 10.64 -9.42 -18.53
CA ALA A 177 9.85 -9.19 -19.72
C ALA A 177 10.62 -9.50 -21.02
N VAL A 178 11.89 -9.12 -21.09
CA VAL A 178 12.77 -9.43 -22.23
C VAL A 178 12.97 -10.95 -22.36
N GLU A 179 13.23 -11.65 -21.26
CA GLU A 179 13.39 -13.11 -21.25
C GLU A 179 12.12 -13.81 -21.74
N GLN A 180 10.95 -13.37 -21.26
CA GLN A 180 9.64 -13.93 -21.61
C GLN A 180 9.06 -13.40 -22.92
N ARG A 181 9.78 -12.50 -23.62
CA ARG A 181 9.34 -11.86 -24.87
C ARG A 181 7.98 -11.15 -24.75
N ILE A 182 7.75 -10.53 -23.60
CA ILE A 182 6.57 -9.68 -23.37
C ILE A 182 6.74 -8.39 -24.18
N ASP A 183 5.64 -7.90 -24.75
CA ASP A 183 5.63 -6.67 -25.51
C ASP A 183 6.12 -5.46 -24.67
N PRO A 184 7.06 -4.64 -25.18
CA PRO A 184 7.59 -3.50 -24.45
C PRO A 184 6.54 -2.50 -23.97
N GLN A 185 5.45 -2.27 -24.72
CA GLN A 185 4.41 -1.32 -24.29
C GLN A 185 3.71 -1.83 -23.04
N THR A 186 3.41 -3.14 -22.99
CA THR A 186 2.84 -3.79 -21.83
C THR A 186 3.76 -3.68 -20.61
N THR A 187 5.06 -3.90 -20.77
CA THR A 187 6.03 -3.76 -19.68
C THR A 187 6.10 -2.32 -19.18
N MET A 188 6.26 -1.35 -20.09
CA MET A 188 6.39 0.07 -19.73
C MET A 188 5.16 0.61 -19.01
N SER A 189 3.96 0.15 -19.36
CA SER A 189 2.71 0.56 -18.70
C SER A 189 2.62 0.18 -17.21
N ARG A 190 3.48 -0.75 -16.75
CA ARG A 190 3.48 -1.26 -15.37
C ARG A 190 4.65 -0.78 -14.53
N LEU A 191 5.62 -0.06 -15.13
CA LEU A 191 6.79 0.43 -14.40
C LEU A 191 6.44 1.66 -13.56
N ILE A 192 7.14 1.84 -12.44
CA ILE A 192 7.03 3.04 -11.60
C ILE A 192 8.20 3.96 -11.92
N VAL A 193 7.98 4.90 -12.83
CA VAL A 193 8.99 5.85 -13.32
C VAL A 193 8.39 7.24 -13.46
N SER A 194 9.23 8.27 -13.46
CA SER A 194 8.77 9.63 -13.80
C SER A 194 8.18 9.63 -15.21
N GLN A 195 6.97 10.16 -15.36
CA GLN A 195 6.43 10.48 -16.68
C GLN A 195 7.09 11.77 -17.15
N GLU A 196 7.69 11.77 -18.33
CA GLU A 196 8.12 13.00 -18.99
C GLU A 196 6.86 13.81 -19.35
N GLU A 197 6.80 15.07 -18.91
CA GLU A 197 5.76 16.04 -19.31
C GLU A 197 5.94 16.51 -20.75
#